data_AF-A0AAX2IAL9-F1
#
_entry.id   AF-A0AAX2IAL9-F1
#
_cell.length_a   1.000
_cell.length_b   1.000
_cell.length_c   1.000
_cell.angle_alpha   90.00
_cell.angle_beta   90.00
_cell.angle_gamma   90.00
#
_symmetry.space_group_name_H-M   'P 1'
#
loop_
_entity.id
_entity.type
_entity.pdbx_description
1 polymer ?
#
loop_
_entity_poly.entity_id
_entity_poly.type
_entity_poly.pdbx_seq_one_letter_code
_entity_poly.pdbx_strand_id
1 'polypeptide(L)'
;MKTTVHKLALGMAALLGLFSCDEKHEGELINDKEAKINAFQANGIDGIIDEEKQTITVYAPWSATLTNMSTSLSLPEGATSVPKGATGVDLSKGAKYRIFNGNLYWDYTVTAQYPKIENFVIGKYKATIDHSTGKISVKYPKGEAVTALTPTFSTTPNATVSPASGVAQNFTQSVTYTMNYRGESFAYNVEIIPTNFAPIAFVGTAKSASAIANEDEKAAYTWLAENYDTAKYISFSDIKEGKVNLNDYKVIWWHWDNNKELPAEAKADAVVNKMKQFYAAGGSFLLSSWAVQYVVDLGIALDGKVVNNMWGEGNSPFAIGDDWGICYKGNESHPLFKGLNKKTGTNDVAFLLSRGVKAKAHNALWNFEWGDYANNVAGWQTASGAKLLASFHWNDAMNRAAIFEYTKRGNAGRTICIGIEGYDWYNEDNSLANTYKSNIELLTANALEYLAN
;
A
#
# COMPACT_ATOMS: atom_id res chain seq x y z
N MET A 1 -67.68 -28.03 -11.20
CA MET A 1 -66.58 -28.95 -10.84
C MET A 1 -65.97 -29.43 -12.14
N LYS A 2 -64.80 -28.94 -12.53
CA LYS A 2 -63.49 -29.32 -11.94
C LYS A 2 -63.31 -30.84 -12.03
N THR A 3 -62.76 -31.28 -13.16
CA THR A 3 -61.48 -31.99 -13.30
C THR A 3 -61.43 -32.56 -14.72
N THR A 4 -60.25 -32.57 -15.34
CA THR A 4 -59.96 -33.32 -16.60
C THR A 4 -60.12 -32.59 -17.95
N VAL A 5 -59.92 -31.27 -18.03
CA VAL A 5 -59.70 -30.55 -19.31
C VAL A 5 -58.23 -30.08 -19.49
N HIS A 6 -57.34 -30.43 -18.56
CA HIS A 6 -55.90 -30.07 -18.63
C HIS A 6 -54.95 -31.27 -18.85
N LYS A 7 -55.48 -32.44 -19.28
CA LYS A 7 -54.66 -33.64 -19.55
C LYS A 7 -54.69 -34.09 -21.02
N LEU A 8 -55.33 -33.34 -21.92
CA LEU A 8 -55.36 -33.63 -23.36
C LEU A 8 -54.64 -32.59 -24.23
N ALA A 9 -53.93 -31.62 -23.62
CA ALA A 9 -53.11 -30.63 -24.34
C ALA A 9 -51.60 -30.81 -24.12
N LEU A 10 -51.17 -31.81 -23.32
CA LEU A 10 -49.76 -32.18 -23.16
C LEU A 10 -49.45 -33.60 -23.68
N GLY A 11 -50.42 -34.23 -24.37
CA GLY A 11 -50.27 -35.55 -25.00
C GLY A 11 -49.82 -35.50 -26.47
N MET A 12 -49.49 -34.31 -26.98
CA MET A 12 -49.04 -34.12 -28.38
C MET A 12 -47.77 -33.27 -28.50
N ALA A 13 -47.05 -33.08 -27.37
CA ALA A 13 -45.75 -32.41 -27.31
C ALA A 13 -44.65 -33.29 -26.68
N ALA A 14 -44.95 -34.57 -26.39
CA ALA A 14 -44.04 -35.51 -25.74
C ALA A 14 -43.67 -36.74 -26.61
N LEU A 15 -43.81 -36.62 -27.94
CA LEU A 15 -43.50 -37.70 -28.90
C LEU A 15 -42.84 -37.20 -30.20
N LEU A 16 -42.02 -36.15 -30.10
CA LEU A 16 -41.06 -35.73 -31.13
C LEU A 16 -39.62 -35.71 -30.57
N GLY A 17 -39.36 -36.56 -29.57
CA GLY A 17 -38.09 -36.70 -28.88
C GLY A 17 -37.19 -37.83 -29.39
N LEU A 18 -37.35 -38.32 -30.61
CA LEU A 18 -36.43 -39.31 -31.20
C LEU A 18 -36.30 -39.02 -32.69
N PHE A 19 -35.05 -38.85 -33.16
CA PHE A 19 -34.62 -38.47 -34.52
C PHE A 19 -34.48 -36.97 -34.81
N SER A 20 -33.59 -36.31 -34.08
CA SER A 20 -32.51 -35.52 -34.71
C SER A 20 -31.44 -35.21 -33.64
N CYS A 21 -30.72 -36.26 -33.23
CA CYS A 21 -29.30 -36.08 -32.98
C CYS A 21 -28.69 -35.97 -34.37
N ASP A 22 -28.38 -34.76 -34.81
CA ASP A 22 -27.48 -34.58 -35.94
C ASP A 22 -26.09 -34.94 -35.40
N GLU A 23 -25.67 -36.17 -35.66
CA GLU A 23 -24.28 -36.58 -35.52
C GLU A 23 -23.45 -35.76 -36.50
N LYS A 24 -22.80 -34.70 -35.99
CA LYS A 24 -21.44 -34.25 -36.36
C LYS A 24 -21.15 -32.88 -35.71
N HIS A 25 -20.83 -32.92 -34.41
CA HIS A 25 -19.81 -32.03 -33.88
C HIS A 25 -18.52 -32.82 -33.61
N GLU A 26 -18.19 -33.75 -34.51
CA GLU A 26 -16.80 -34.16 -34.66
C GLU A 26 -16.11 -33.12 -35.53
N GLY A 27 -15.83 -31.95 -34.95
CA GLY A 27 -14.70 -31.19 -35.45
C GLY A 27 -13.46 -32.04 -35.17
N GLU A 28 -12.68 -32.37 -36.20
CA GLU A 28 -11.38 -33.01 -36.01
C GLU A 28 -10.60 -32.25 -34.92
N LEU A 29 -9.93 -32.99 -34.03
CA LEU A 29 -8.95 -32.39 -33.11
C LEU A 29 -7.79 -31.89 -33.97
N ILE A 30 -7.87 -30.62 -34.36
CA ILE A 30 -6.78 -29.93 -35.05
C ILE A 30 -5.66 -29.72 -34.04
N ASN A 31 -4.55 -30.46 -34.17
CA ASN A 31 -3.36 -30.33 -33.32
C ASN A 31 -2.14 -29.77 -34.07
N ASP A 32 -2.30 -29.49 -35.36
CA ASP A 32 -1.26 -29.03 -36.29
C ASP A 32 -1.37 -27.53 -36.61
N LYS A 33 -2.40 -26.84 -36.08
CA LYS A 33 -2.61 -25.40 -36.27
C LYS A 33 -2.28 -24.63 -34.99
N GLU A 34 -1.79 -23.41 -35.17
CA GLU A 34 -1.46 -22.50 -34.07
C GLU A 34 -2.39 -21.28 -34.09
N ALA A 35 -3.02 -21.00 -32.95
CA ALA A 35 -3.85 -19.81 -32.73
C ALA A 35 -3.09 -18.73 -31.95
N LYS A 36 -1.75 -18.72 -31.97
CA LYS A 36 -0.92 -17.70 -31.33
C LYS A 36 -0.55 -16.62 -32.32
N ILE A 37 -0.26 -15.43 -31.83
CA ILE A 37 0.14 -14.31 -32.67
C ILE A 37 1.63 -14.43 -33.03
N ASN A 38 2.00 -14.13 -34.28
CA ASN A 38 3.41 -14.10 -34.68
C ASN A 38 4.08 -12.79 -34.24
N ALA A 39 3.37 -11.68 -34.43
CA ALA A 39 3.82 -10.35 -34.04
C ALA A 39 2.63 -9.42 -33.81
N PHE A 40 2.80 -8.47 -32.90
CA PHE A 40 1.86 -7.39 -32.67
C PHE A 40 2.60 -6.06 -32.79
N GLN A 41 1.97 -5.05 -33.36
CA GLN A 41 2.46 -3.68 -33.31
C GLN A 41 1.37 -2.72 -32.91
N ALA A 42 1.74 -1.67 -32.17
CA ALA A 42 0.91 -0.47 -32.00
C ALA A 42 1.68 0.78 -32.42
N ASN A 43 1.11 1.58 -33.32
CA ASN A 43 1.76 2.73 -33.97
C ASN A 43 3.13 2.38 -34.57
N GLY A 44 3.27 1.16 -35.12
CA GLY A 44 4.53 0.65 -35.67
C GLY A 44 5.58 0.28 -34.62
N ILE A 45 5.21 0.21 -33.34
CA ILE A 45 6.07 -0.25 -32.24
C ILE A 45 5.76 -1.72 -31.96
N ASP A 46 6.79 -2.56 -32.00
CA ASP A 46 6.66 -3.98 -31.69
C ASP A 46 6.20 -4.20 -30.24
N GLY A 47 5.20 -5.08 -30.10
CA GLY A 47 4.74 -5.60 -28.81
C GLY A 47 5.60 -6.77 -28.36
N ILE A 48 5.91 -6.79 -27.07
CA ILE A 48 6.60 -7.90 -26.41
C ILE A 48 5.54 -8.91 -25.99
N ILE A 49 5.60 -10.12 -26.55
CA ILE A 49 4.64 -11.20 -26.29
C ILE A 49 5.14 -12.04 -25.12
N ASP A 50 4.29 -12.23 -24.12
CA ASP A 50 4.48 -13.17 -23.02
C ASP A 50 3.41 -14.27 -23.14
N GLU A 51 3.80 -15.42 -23.67
CA GLU A 51 2.90 -16.54 -23.94
C GLU A 51 2.38 -17.22 -22.68
N GLU A 52 3.15 -17.22 -21.60
CA GLU A 52 2.75 -17.82 -20.32
C GLU A 52 1.68 -16.96 -19.65
N LYS A 53 1.87 -15.64 -19.67
CA LYS A 53 0.90 -14.69 -19.11
C LYS A 53 -0.22 -14.31 -20.07
N GLN A 54 -0.14 -14.73 -21.33
CA GLN A 54 -1.08 -14.34 -22.38
C GLN A 54 -1.21 -12.81 -22.50
N THR A 55 -0.08 -12.10 -22.41
CA THR A 55 -0.05 -10.64 -22.51
C THR A 55 0.85 -10.17 -23.64
N ILE A 56 0.54 -8.99 -24.15
CA ILE A 56 1.39 -8.28 -25.11
C ILE A 56 1.60 -6.87 -24.57
N THR A 57 2.84 -6.48 -24.35
CA THR A 57 3.18 -5.15 -23.82
C THR A 57 3.86 -4.31 -24.89
N VAL A 58 3.32 -3.13 -25.18
CA VAL A 58 3.95 -2.14 -26.05
C VAL A 58 4.52 -0.99 -25.21
N TYR A 59 5.81 -0.72 -25.37
CA TYR A 59 6.45 0.43 -24.74
C TYR A 59 6.49 1.61 -25.71
N ALA A 60 5.63 2.60 -25.48
CA ALA A 60 5.47 3.76 -26.35
C ALA A 60 6.29 4.96 -25.85
N PRO A 61 6.78 5.85 -26.74
CA PRO A 61 7.41 7.09 -26.32
C PRO A 61 6.48 7.95 -25.45
N TRP A 62 7.02 8.81 -24.59
CA TRP A 62 6.22 9.60 -23.63
C TRP A 62 5.28 10.61 -24.31
N SER A 63 5.54 10.98 -25.57
CA SER A 63 4.61 11.80 -26.37
C SER A 63 3.40 11.04 -26.92
N ALA A 64 3.37 9.71 -26.85
CA ALA A 64 2.31 8.91 -27.46
C ALA A 64 1.00 8.92 -26.67
N THR A 65 -0.14 9.06 -27.36
CA THR A 65 -1.47 8.91 -26.75
C THR A 65 -1.88 7.44 -26.66
N LEU A 66 -1.74 6.84 -25.47
CA LEU A 66 -2.01 5.41 -25.23
C LEU A 66 -3.50 5.02 -25.40
N THR A 67 -4.42 5.99 -25.33
CA THR A 67 -5.86 5.78 -25.48
C THR A 67 -6.36 5.76 -26.93
N ASN A 68 -5.47 6.02 -27.89
CA ASN A 68 -5.81 6.16 -29.30
C ASN A 68 -4.67 5.60 -30.18
N MET A 69 -4.44 4.29 -30.09
CA MET A 69 -3.38 3.62 -30.85
C MET A 69 -3.92 2.88 -32.07
N SER A 70 -3.10 2.78 -33.11
CA SER A 70 -3.34 1.96 -34.30
C SER A 70 -2.60 0.64 -34.17
N THR A 71 -3.32 -0.48 -34.24
CA THR A 71 -2.78 -1.82 -33.98
C THR A 71 -2.72 -2.65 -35.26
N SER A 72 -1.67 -3.42 -35.45
CA SER A 72 -1.54 -4.42 -36.50
C SER A 72 -1.04 -5.75 -35.93
N LEU A 73 -1.41 -6.85 -36.58
CA LEU A 73 -1.11 -8.20 -36.13
C LEU A 73 -0.58 -9.01 -37.32
N SER A 74 0.47 -9.79 -37.08
CA SER A 74 0.90 -10.87 -37.95
C SER A 74 0.40 -12.18 -37.35
N LEU A 75 -0.30 -12.98 -38.13
CA LEU A 75 -0.93 -14.23 -37.69
C LEU A 75 -0.41 -15.42 -38.49
N PRO A 76 -0.45 -16.65 -37.92
CA PRO A 76 -0.23 -17.88 -38.66
C PRO A 76 -1.17 -17.99 -39.87
N GLU A 77 -0.77 -18.79 -40.86
CA GLU A 77 -1.59 -19.03 -42.04
C GLU A 77 -2.98 -19.59 -41.64
N GLY A 78 -4.04 -19.03 -42.23
CA GLY A 78 -5.43 -19.41 -41.94
C GLY A 78 -5.99 -18.86 -40.62
N ALA A 79 -5.19 -18.23 -39.76
CA ALA A 79 -5.67 -17.66 -38.52
C ALA A 79 -6.34 -16.28 -38.71
N THR A 80 -7.27 -15.95 -37.81
CA THR A 80 -7.98 -14.66 -37.77
C THR A 80 -7.99 -14.09 -36.35
N SER A 81 -8.34 -12.81 -36.20
CA SER A 81 -8.40 -12.15 -34.88
C SER A 81 -9.64 -11.29 -34.70
N VAL A 82 -10.08 -11.17 -33.45
CA VAL A 82 -11.10 -10.22 -33.01
C VAL A 82 -10.57 -9.44 -31.80
N PRO A 83 -10.43 -8.10 -31.91
CA PRO A 83 -10.61 -7.32 -33.12
C PRO A 83 -9.51 -7.62 -34.15
N LYS A 84 -9.85 -7.49 -35.44
CA LYS A 84 -8.82 -7.33 -36.49
C LYS A 84 -8.14 -5.98 -36.25
N GLY A 85 -6.86 -5.86 -36.60
CA GLY A 85 -6.09 -4.62 -36.42
C GLY A 85 -6.92 -3.35 -36.67
N ALA A 86 -6.95 -2.46 -35.67
CA ALA A 86 -7.87 -1.33 -35.60
C ALA A 86 -7.13 -0.02 -35.30
N THR A 87 -7.81 1.10 -35.56
CA THR A 87 -7.41 2.44 -35.12
C THR A 87 -8.28 2.88 -33.95
N GLY A 88 -7.80 3.77 -33.08
CA GLY A 88 -8.61 4.23 -31.95
C GLY A 88 -8.68 3.27 -30.78
N VAL A 89 -7.71 2.36 -30.66
CA VAL A 89 -7.69 1.38 -29.58
C VAL A 89 -7.10 2.02 -28.33
N ASP A 90 -7.84 1.96 -27.22
CA ASP A 90 -7.31 2.32 -25.90
C ASP A 90 -6.52 1.14 -25.32
N LEU A 91 -5.19 1.25 -25.36
CA LEU A 91 -4.28 0.25 -24.79
C LEU A 91 -3.81 0.65 -23.38
N SER A 92 -4.20 1.81 -22.85
CA SER A 92 -3.79 2.28 -21.52
C SER A 92 -4.41 1.46 -20.38
N LYS A 93 -5.53 0.78 -20.65
CA LYS A 93 -6.27 -0.05 -19.68
C LYS A 93 -6.30 -1.54 -20.03
N GLY A 94 -5.69 -1.91 -21.16
CA GLY A 94 -5.73 -3.26 -21.70
C GLY A 94 -6.87 -3.48 -22.70
N ALA A 95 -6.55 -4.07 -23.85
CA ALA A 95 -7.50 -4.50 -24.87
C ALA A 95 -7.37 -6.02 -25.11
N LYS A 96 -8.50 -6.71 -25.23
CA LYS A 96 -8.50 -8.16 -25.48
C LYS A 96 -8.47 -8.45 -26.97
N TYR A 97 -7.59 -9.35 -27.38
CA TYR A 97 -7.51 -9.89 -28.73
C TYR A 97 -7.67 -11.40 -28.66
N ARG A 98 -8.72 -11.92 -29.31
CA ARG A 98 -8.89 -13.36 -29.49
C ARG A 98 -8.42 -13.74 -30.87
N ILE A 99 -7.49 -14.67 -30.94
CA ILE A 99 -6.99 -15.27 -32.17
C ILE A 99 -7.72 -16.60 -32.38
N PHE A 100 -8.10 -16.90 -33.62
CA PHE A 100 -8.77 -18.13 -34.01
C PHE A 100 -7.98 -18.82 -35.11
N ASN A 101 -7.83 -20.15 -35.02
CA ASN A 101 -7.35 -20.97 -36.12
C ASN A 101 -8.10 -22.32 -36.14
N GLY A 102 -9.11 -22.44 -36.99
CA GLY A 102 -10.07 -23.55 -36.92
C GLY A 102 -10.93 -23.48 -35.65
N ASN A 103 -10.96 -24.56 -34.87
CA ASN A 103 -11.65 -24.64 -33.57
C ASN A 103 -10.75 -24.21 -32.39
N LEU A 104 -9.48 -23.89 -32.64
CA LEU A 104 -8.57 -23.38 -31.62
C LEU A 104 -8.74 -21.87 -31.46
N TYR A 105 -8.64 -21.40 -30.23
CA TYR A 105 -8.52 -19.98 -29.93
C TYR A 105 -7.50 -19.72 -28.84
N TRP A 106 -6.93 -18.52 -28.86
CA TRP A 106 -6.04 -18.01 -27.82
C TRP A 106 -6.34 -16.54 -27.56
N ASP A 107 -6.42 -16.18 -26.29
CA ASP A 107 -6.71 -14.81 -25.87
C ASP A 107 -5.41 -14.12 -25.46
N TYR A 108 -5.20 -12.89 -25.91
CA TYR A 108 -4.18 -11.99 -25.40
C TYR A 108 -4.82 -10.76 -24.77
N THR A 109 -4.23 -10.30 -23.67
CA THR A 109 -4.46 -8.93 -23.17
C THR A 109 -3.31 -8.04 -23.59
N VAL A 110 -3.61 -7.04 -24.42
CA VAL A 110 -2.63 -6.10 -24.97
C VAL A 110 -2.67 -4.79 -24.19
N THR A 111 -1.52 -4.35 -23.67
CA THR A 111 -1.38 -3.06 -22.99
C THR A 111 -0.29 -2.21 -23.64
N ALA A 112 -0.43 -0.90 -23.54
CA ALA A 112 0.63 0.05 -23.85
C ALA A 112 0.99 0.84 -22.59
N GLN A 113 2.29 1.06 -22.38
CA GLN A 113 2.80 1.80 -21.23
C GLN A 113 4.06 2.60 -21.60
N TYR A 114 4.37 3.62 -20.80
CA TYR A 114 5.60 4.40 -20.98
C TYR A 114 6.81 3.67 -20.38
N PRO A 115 8.01 3.82 -20.99
CA PRO A 115 9.26 3.35 -20.43
C PRO A 115 9.52 3.95 -19.05
N LYS A 116 10.11 3.14 -18.17
CA LYS A 116 10.43 3.53 -16.80
C LYS A 116 11.65 2.82 -16.25
N ILE A 117 12.28 3.43 -15.25
CA ILE A 117 13.22 2.74 -14.35
C ILE A 117 12.37 1.81 -13.48
N GLU A 118 12.60 0.50 -13.50
CA GLU A 118 11.71 -0.47 -12.85
C GLU A 118 12.06 -0.70 -11.38
N ASN A 119 13.35 -0.62 -11.06
CA ASN A 119 13.86 -0.63 -9.70
C ASN A 119 15.07 0.29 -9.61
N PHE A 120 15.42 0.73 -8.41
CA PHE A 120 16.62 1.49 -8.15
C PHE A 120 17.10 1.16 -6.73
N VAL A 121 18.36 0.77 -6.59
CA VAL A 121 18.93 0.39 -5.29
C VAL A 121 20.33 0.98 -5.12
N ILE A 122 20.70 1.28 -3.89
CA ILE A 122 22.07 1.65 -3.51
C ILE A 122 22.53 0.65 -2.45
N GLY A 123 23.40 -0.28 -2.84
CA GLY A 123 23.74 -1.42 -2.00
C GLY A 123 22.49 -2.25 -1.66
N LYS A 124 22.13 -2.35 -0.38
CA LYS A 124 20.90 -3.00 0.08
C LYS A 124 19.68 -2.08 0.17
N TYR A 125 19.87 -0.77 0.03
CA TYR A 125 18.82 0.22 0.24
C TYR A 125 18.00 0.40 -1.03
N LYS A 126 16.74 -0.02 -0.98
CA LYS A 126 15.79 0.12 -2.08
C LYS A 126 15.25 1.55 -2.15
N ALA A 127 15.00 2.03 -3.37
CA ALA A 127 14.36 3.31 -3.59
C ALA A 127 12.84 3.19 -3.69
N THR A 128 12.14 4.25 -3.30
CA THR A 128 10.77 4.53 -3.74
C THR A 128 10.84 5.34 -5.03
N ILE A 129 10.05 4.96 -6.05
CA ILE A 129 10.03 5.62 -7.36
C ILE A 129 8.64 6.17 -7.64
N ASP A 130 8.56 7.47 -7.90
CA ASP A 130 7.37 8.14 -8.42
C ASP A 130 7.60 8.47 -9.90
N HIS A 131 6.99 7.68 -10.79
CA HIS A 131 7.08 7.86 -12.24
C HIS A 131 6.33 9.10 -12.75
N SER A 132 5.35 9.60 -11.99
CA SER A 132 4.57 10.77 -12.41
C SER A 132 5.35 12.06 -12.26
N THR A 133 6.16 12.16 -11.21
CA THR A 133 7.01 13.33 -10.93
C THR A 133 8.47 13.11 -11.32
N GLY A 134 8.86 11.88 -11.64
CA GLY A 134 10.25 11.51 -11.88
C GLY A 134 11.08 11.62 -10.61
N LYS A 135 10.51 11.35 -9.43
CA LYS A 135 11.25 11.40 -8.16
C LYS A 135 11.67 10.00 -7.73
N ILE A 136 12.94 9.84 -7.34
CA ILE A 136 13.47 8.61 -6.74
C ILE A 136 14.03 8.97 -5.37
N SER A 137 13.51 8.34 -4.32
CA SER A 137 13.95 8.58 -2.94
C SER A 137 14.61 7.33 -2.37
N VAL A 138 15.87 7.44 -1.94
CA VAL A 138 16.60 6.34 -1.30
C VAL A 138 16.85 6.69 0.16
N LYS A 139 16.30 5.90 1.08
CA LYS A 139 16.66 5.97 2.50
C LYS A 139 18.08 5.43 2.68
N TYR A 140 18.96 6.21 3.29
CA TYR A 140 20.36 5.85 3.46
C TYR A 140 20.85 6.18 4.88
N PRO A 141 21.75 5.39 5.48
CA PRO A 141 22.14 5.58 6.86
C PRO A 141 22.66 6.99 7.14
N LYS A 142 22.12 7.61 8.18
CA LYS A 142 22.48 8.96 8.59
C LYS A 142 23.94 8.97 9.05
N GLY A 143 24.73 9.89 8.48
CA GLY A 143 26.14 10.08 8.83
C GLY A 143 27.12 9.30 7.93
N GLU A 144 26.63 8.38 7.11
CA GLU A 144 27.45 7.71 6.10
C GLU A 144 27.77 8.63 4.92
N ALA A 145 28.92 8.40 4.27
CA ALA A 145 29.35 9.20 3.14
C ALA A 145 28.48 8.94 1.90
N VAL A 146 27.98 10.00 1.28
CA VAL A 146 27.12 9.94 0.08
C VAL A 146 27.82 10.43 -1.18
N THR A 147 29.14 10.63 -1.15
CA THR A 147 29.90 11.30 -2.21
C THR A 147 30.27 10.41 -3.40
N ALA A 148 30.16 9.09 -3.25
CA ALA A 148 30.55 8.11 -4.27
C ALA A 148 29.72 6.81 -4.18
N LEU A 149 28.40 6.94 -4.14
CA LEU A 149 27.50 5.78 -4.11
C LEU A 149 27.36 5.22 -5.53
N THR A 150 27.27 3.90 -5.69
CA THR A 150 27.11 3.22 -6.99
C THR A 150 25.70 2.61 -7.08
N PRO A 151 24.70 3.32 -7.60
CA PRO A 151 23.36 2.79 -7.70
C PRO A 151 23.26 1.74 -8.80
N THR A 152 22.43 0.72 -8.57
CA THR A 152 22.05 -0.25 -9.59
C THR A 152 20.56 -0.20 -9.83
N PHE A 153 20.15 -0.37 -11.08
CA PHE A 153 18.76 -0.31 -11.50
C PHE A 153 18.54 -1.14 -12.76
N SER A 154 17.31 -1.60 -12.96
CA SER A 154 16.80 -2.10 -14.26
C SER A 154 15.82 -1.11 -14.86
N THR A 155 15.58 -1.28 -16.16
CA THR A 155 14.69 -0.42 -16.94
C THR A 155 13.85 -1.29 -17.85
N THR A 156 12.76 -0.70 -18.34
CA THR A 156 12.08 -1.19 -19.54
C THR A 156 13.09 -1.56 -20.65
N PRO A 157 12.87 -2.65 -21.41
CA PRO A 157 13.73 -3.05 -22.51
C PRO A 157 13.99 -1.91 -23.51
N ASN A 158 15.21 -1.85 -24.03
CA ASN A 158 15.69 -0.83 -25.00
C ASN A 158 15.72 0.62 -24.50
N ALA A 159 15.36 0.89 -23.24
CA ALA A 159 15.65 2.16 -22.61
C ALA A 159 17.13 2.24 -22.21
N THR A 160 17.70 3.44 -22.27
CA THR A 160 19.05 3.73 -21.77
C THR A 160 18.96 4.81 -20.72
N VAL A 161 19.86 4.83 -19.74
CA VAL A 161 19.87 5.83 -18.68
C VAL A 161 21.28 6.37 -18.48
N SER A 162 21.39 7.68 -18.33
CA SER A 162 22.62 8.37 -17.94
C SER A 162 22.39 9.17 -16.66
N PRO A 163 23.18 9.00 -15.59
CA PRO A 163 24.31 8.07 -15.45
C PRO A 163 23.93 6.60 -15.60
N ALA A 164 24.86 5.78 -16.10
CA ALA A 164 24.63 4.34 -16.26
C ALA A 164 24.60 3.61 -14.90
N SER A 165 23.93 2.46 -14.87
CA SER A 165 23.86 1.58 -13.70
C SER A 165 25.27 1.14 -13.27
N GLY A 166 25.55 1.20 -11.97
CA GLY A 166 26.86 0.88 -11.37
C GLY A 166 27.88 2.03 -11.39
N VAL A 167 27.60 3.17 -12.04
CA VAL A 167 28.51 4.33 -12.04
C VAL A 167 28.41 5.07 -10.71
N ALA A 168 29.55 5.37 -10.09
CA ALA A 168 29.61 6.13 -8.85
C ALA A 168 29.10 7.57 -9.06
N GLN A 169 28.23 8.04 -8.16
CA GLN A 169 27.65 9.38 -8.16
C GLN A 169 27.77 10.04 -6.79
N ASN A 170 27.82 11.37 -6.80
CA ASN A 170 27.83 12.18 -5.60
C ASN A 170 26.42 12.68 -5.26
N PHE A 171 25.85 12.15 -4.19
CA PHE A 171 24.52 12.47 -3.69
C PHE A 171 24.51 13.49 -2.54
N THR A 172 25.54 14.32 -2.39
CA THR A 172 25.46 15.50 -1.49
C THR A 172 24.35 16.47 -1.90
N GLN A 173 23.91 16.38 -3.16
CA GLN A 173 22.71 17.01 -3.71
C GLN A 173 21.94 15.98 -4.54
N SER A 174 20.72 16.32 -4.96
CA SER A 174 19.95 15.49 -5.89
C SER A 174 20.73 15.26 -7.19
N VAL A 175 20.71 14.02 -7.70
CA VAL A 175 21.35 13.64 -8.96
C VAL A 175 20.28 13.30 -9.98
N THR A 176 20.37 13.88 -11.18
CA THR A 176 19.42 13.60 -12.26
C THR A 176 19.91 12.42 -13.10
N TYR A 177 19.04 11.41 -13.24
CA TYR A 177 19.17 10.28 -14.16
C TYR A 177 18.24 10.50 -15.35
N THR A 178 18.80 10.70 -16.54
CA THR A 178 18.04 10.89 -17.77
C THR A 178 17.85 9.55 -18.47
N MET A 179 16.62 9.06 -18.48
CA MET A 179 16.21 7.94 -19.31
C MET A 179 15.95 8.40 -20.74
N ASN A 180 16.50 7.69 -21.72
CA ASN A 180 16.24 7.89 -23.14
C ASN A 180 15.55 6.66 -23.72
N TYR A 181 14.50 6.89 -24.50
CA TYR A 181 13.79 5.85 -25.23
C TYR A 181 13.23 6.41 -26.53
N ARG A 182 13.55 5.78 -27.66
CA ARG A 182 13.08 6.16 -29.00
C ARG A 182 13.24 7.66 -29.34
N GLY A 183 14.33 8.28 -28.90
CA GLY A 183 14.65 9.68 -29.20
C GLY A 183 14.01 10.70 -28.27
N GLU A 184 13.24 10.26 -27.28
CA GLU A 184 12.73 11.11 -26.20
C GLU A 184 13.49 10.87 -24.91
N SER A 185 13.35 11.81 -23.97
CA SER A 185 14.00 11.76 -22.66
C SER A 185 13.02 12.01 -21.53
N PHE A 186 13.22 11.31 -20.41
CA PHE A 186 12.51 11.54 -19.15
C PHE A 186 13.52 11.59 -17.99
N ALA A 187 13.40 12.60 -17.14
CA ALA A 187 14.33 12.85 -16.05
C ALA A 187 13.81 12.27 -14.72
N TYR A 188 14.66 11.49 -14.06
CA TYR A 188 14.48 11.04 -12.69
C TYR A 188 15.43 11.79 -11.75
N ASN A 189 14.93 12.51 -10.76
CA ASN A 189 15.72 13.17 -9.73
C ASN A 189 15.83 12.25 -8.51
N VAL A 190 17.06 11.77 -8.26
CA VAL A 190 17.37 10.85 -7.17
C VAL A 190 17.87 11.65 -5.96
N GLU A 191 17.19 11.50 -4.82
CA GLU A 191 17.57 12.09 -3.54
C GLU A 191 17.90 11.02 -2.50
N ILE A 192 18.87 11.33 -1.64
CA ILE A 192 19.14 10.54 -0.44
C ILE A 192 18.35 11.13 0.73
N ILE A 193 17.63 10.27 1.45
CA ILE A 193 16.93 10.60 2.69
C ILE A 193 17.74 10.02 3.86
N PRO A 194 18.47 10.86 4.63
CA PRO A 194 19.21 10.40 5.80
C PRO A 194 18.28 9.74 6.84
N THR A 195 18.55 8.50 7.19
CA THR A 195 17.67 7.61 7.96
C THR A 195 18.48 6.91 9.07
N ASN A 196 18.01 6.84 10.32
CA ASN A 196 18.79 6.26 11.42
C ASN A 196 18.81 4.72 11.39
N PHE A 197 17.84 4.08 10.71
CA PHE A 197 17.68 2.61 10.66
C PHE A 197 17.76 1.95 12.05
N ALA A 198 17.28 2.65 13.08
CA ALA A 198 17.33 2.16 14.45
C ALA A 198 16.59 0.82 14.55
N PRO A 199 17.04 -0.13 15.40
CA PRO A 199 16.35 -1.40 15.52
C PRO A 199 14.92 -1.21 16.05
N ILE A 200 13.96 -1.76 15.30
CA ILE A 200 12.53 -1.63 15.58
C ILE A 200 11.96 -3.02 15.90
N ALA A 201 11.22 -3.14 17.00
CA ALA A 201 10.41 -4.34 17.23
C ALA A 201 8.98 -4.05 16.79
N PHE A 202 8.43 -4.90 15.92
CA PHE A 202 6.99 -4.94 15.66
C PHE A 202 6.38 -6.03 16.53
N VAL A 203 5.44 -5.68 17.41
CA VAL A 203 4.90 -6.62 18.39
C VAL A 203 3.47 -7.03 18.08
N GLY A 204 3.07 -8.24 18.48
CA GLY A 204 1.71 -8.73 18.32
C GLY A 204 1.46 -10.09 18.96
N THR A 205 0.26 -10.64 18.76
CA THR A 205 -0.18 -11.91 19.36
C THR A 205 0.21 -13.15 18.56
N ALA A 206 0.50 -13.01 17.26
CA ALA A 206 0.92 -14.14 16.44
C ALA A 206 2.27 -14.70 16.95
N LYS A 207 2.47 -16.02 16.79
CA LYS A 207 3.72 -16.68 17.22
C LYS A 207 4.93 -16.31 16.36
N SER A 208 4.70 -15.83 15.14
CA SER A 208 5.73 -15.40 14.20
C SER A 208 5.12 -14.42 13.19
N ALA A 209 5.98 -13.69 12.48
CA ALA A 209 5.57 -12.79 11.41
C ALA A 209 4.68 -13.46 10.34
N SER A 210 5.03 -14.70 9.95
CA SER A 210 4.28 -15.46 8.94
C SER A 210 2.90 -15.92 9.43
N ALA A 211 2.63 -15.84 10.74
CA ALA A 211 1.38 -16.26 11.36
C ALA A 211 0.45 -15.08 11.69
N ILE A 212 0.80 -13.85 11.29
CA ILE A 212 -0.10 -12.70 11.42
C ILE A 212 -1.31 -12.93 10.50
N ALA A 213 -2.50 -13.05 11.11
CA ALA A 213 -3.74 -13.38 10.41
C ALA A 213 -4.52 -12.15 9.94
N ASN A 214 -4.45 -11.05 10.67
CA ASN A 214 -5.08 -9.80 10.26
C ASN A 214 -4.26 -9.20 9.10
N GLU A 215 -4.90 -8.97 7.95
CA GLU A 215 -4.21 -8.51 6.74
C GLU A 215 -3.70 -7.06 6.86
N ASP A 216 -4.32 -6.23 7.69
CA ASP A 216 -3.85 -4.87 7.95
C ASP A 216 -2.55 -4.86 8.76
N GLU A 217 -2.53 -5.63 9.86
CA GLU A 217 -1.32 -5.86 10.66
C GLU A 217 -0.19 -6.49 9.85
N LYS A 218 -0.53 -7.42 8.97
CA LYS A 218 0.43 -8.09 8.08
C LYS A 218 0.97 -7.14 7.03
N ALA A 219 0.14 -6.29 6.44
CA ALA A 219 0.56 -5.28 5.47
C ALA A 219 1.49 -4.23 6.13
N ALA A 220 1.16 -3.77 7.34
CA ALA A 220 2.01 -2.88 8.13
C ALA A 220 3.39 -3.49 8.42
N TYR A 221 3.43 -4.74 8.90
CA TYR A 221 4.70 -5.43 9.17
C TYR A 221 5.49 -5.73 7.89
N THR A 222 4.82 -6.12 6.80
CA THR A 222 5.48 -6.40 5.52
C THR A 222 6.21 -5.17 5.02
N TRP A 223 5.54 -4.01 5.00
CA TRP A 223 6.19 -2.75 4.66
C TRP A 223 7.38 -2.45 5.58
N LEU A 224 7.22 -2.63 6.90
CA LEU A 224 8.30 -2.38 7.85
C LEU A 224 9.53 -3.23 7.53
N ALA A 225 9.35 -4.55 7.37
CA ALA A 225 10.43 -5.50 7.11
C ALA A 225 11.13 -5.26 5.76
N GLU A 226 10.40 -4.77 4.75
CA GLU A 226 10.96 -4.42 3.45
C GLU A 226 11.78 -3.12 3.47
N ASN A 227 11.48 -2.21 4.40
CA ASN A 227 12.08 -0.89 4.48
C ASN A 227 13.14 -0.73 5.58
N TYR A 228 13.10 -1.58 6.60
CA TYR A 228 14.00 -1.55 7.75
C TYR A 228 14.50 -2.97 8.03
N ASP A 229 15.72 -3.27 7.57
CA ASP A 229 16.35 -4.58 7.77
C ASP A 229 16.69 -4.89 9.24
N THR A 230 16.73 -3.86 10.08
CA THR A 230 16.86 -3.97 11.53
C THR A 230 15.53 -4.25 12.24
N ALA A 231 14.41 -4.21 11.52
CA ALA A 231 13.10 -4.50 12.10
C ALA A 231 12.91 -6.00 12.33
N LYS A 232 12.28 -6.35 13.45
CA LYS A 232 11.95 -7.74 13.79
C LYS A 232 10.56 -7.85 14.37
N TYR A 233 9.82 -8.88 13.96
CA TYR A 233 8.59 -9.27 14.63
C TYR A 233 8.91 -9.96 15.97
N ILE A 234 8.21 -9.57 17.04
CA ILE A 234 8.36 -10.12 18.38
C ILE A 234 6.98 -10.41 18.97
N SER A 235 6.68 -11.68 19.27
CA SER A 235 5.39 -12.04 19.86
C SER A 235 5.29 -11.62 21.33
N PHE A 236 4.08 -11.32 21.81
CA PHE A 236 3.85 -11.09 23.24
C PHE A 236 4.20 -12.33 24.08
N SER A 237 4.05 -13.55 23.54
CA SER A 237 4.49 -14.79 24.20
C SER A 237 6.00 -14.80 24.42
N ASP A 238 6.80 -14.41 23.42
CA ASP A 238 8.26 -14.37 23.55
C ASP A 238 8.72 -13.30 24.53
N ILE A 239 8.02 -12.15 24.59
CA ILE A 239 8.25 -11.13 25.61
C ILE A 239 7.93 -11.71 26.99
N LYS A 240 6.76 -12.33 27.17
CA LYS A 240 6.33 -12.94 28.43
C LYS A 240 7.35 -13.98 28.93
N GLU A 241 7.81 -14.85 28.04
CA GLU A 241 8.76 -15.94 28.32
C GLU A 241 10.21 -15.47 28.46
N GLY A 242 10.53 -14.22 28.10
CA GLY A 242 11.88 -13.66 28.21
C GLY A 242 12.87 -14.18 27.18
N LYS A 243 12.37 -14.57 26.01
CA LYS A 243 13.18 -14.99 24.87
C LYS A 243 13.81 -13.81 24.10
N VAL A 244 13.40 -12.58 24.42
CA VAL A 244 13.83 -11.36 23.75
C VAL A 244 14.26 -10.32 24.77
N ASN A 245 15.36 -9.62 24.48
CA ASN A 245 15.79 -8.44 25.21
C ASN A 245 15.27 -7.18 24.51
N LEU A 246 14.28 -6.50 25.10
CA LEU A 246 13.69 -5.31 24.49
C LEU A 246 14.68 -4.12 24.38
N ASN A 247 15.76 -4.12 25.17
CA ASN A 247 16.79 -3.07 25.10
C ASN A 247 17.64 -3.12 23.83
N ASP A 248 17.55 -4.20 23.05
CA ASP A 248 18.18 -4.30 21.73
C ASP A 248 17.48 -3.40 20.70
N TYR A 249 16.31 -2.86 21.04
CA TYR A 249 15.48 -2.03 20.20
C TYR A 249 15.44 -0.57 20.68
N LYS A 250 15.14 0.35 19.76
CA LYS A 250 14.90 1.77 20.08
C LYS A 250 13.44 2.14 20.04
N VAL A 251 12.70 1.50 19.14
CA VAL A 251 11.26 1.74 18.96
C VAL A 251 10.53 0.41 18.98
N ILE A 252 9.43 0.36 19.71
CA ILE A 252 8.45 -0.72 19.59
C ILE A 252 7.23 -0.17 18.86
N TRP A 253 6.88 -0.77 17.73
CA TRP A 253 5.64 -0.49 17.02
C TRP A 253 4.63 -1.60 17.33
N TRP A 254 3.47 -1.22 17.87
CA TRP A 254 2.31 -2.08 17.91
C TRP A 254 1.18 -1.47 17.07
N HIS A 255 0.82 -2.19 16.01
CA HIS A 255 -0.39 -1.95 15.23
C HIS A 255 -1.36 -3.08 15.53
N TRP A 256 -2.56 -2.74 16.01
CA TRP A 256 -3.57 -3.71 16.41
C TRP A 256 -4.89 -3.34 15.75
N ASP A 257 -5.31 -4.11 14.75
CA ASP A 257 -6.47 -3.79 13.90
C ASP A 257 -7.56 -4.88 13.98
N ASN A 258 -7.63 -5.58 15.11
CA ASN A 258 -8.54 -6.71 15.28
C ASN A 258 -9.76 -6.35 16.13
N ASN A 259 -9.57 -6.11 17.43
CA ASN A 259 -10.66 -5.85 18.38
C ASN A 259 -10.37 -4.63 19.24
N LYS A 260 -11.43 -3.94 19.67
CA LYS A 260 -11.32 -2.78 20.56
C LYS A 260 -10.70 -3.16 21.90
N GLU A 261 -11.12 -4.29 22.46
CA GLU A 261 -10.51 -4.83 23.68
C GLU A 261 -9.11 -5.37 23.36
N LEU A 262 -8.10 -4.81 24.05
CA LEU A 262 -6.73 -5.26 23.88
C LEU A 262 -6.55 -6.71 24.37
N PRO A 263 -5.76 -7.54 23.67
CA PRO A 263 -5.63 -8.96 23.98
C PRO A 263 -5.00 -9.17 25.37
N ALA A 264 -5.53 -10.16 26.09
CA ALA A 264 -5.07 -10.49 27.46
C ALA A 264 -3.56 -10.80 27.53
N GLU A 265 -2.99 -11.35 26.46
CA GLU A 265 -1.56 -11.63 26.36
C GLU A 265 -0.71 -10.35 26.44
N ALA A 266 -1.13 -9.27 25.78
CA ALA A 266 -0.45 -7.97 25.85
C ALA A 266 -0.56 -7.37 27.25
N LYS A 267 -1.68 -7.58 27.93
CA LYS A 267 -1.97 -7.06 29.28
C LYS A 267 -1.42 -7.92 30.42
N ALA A 268 -0.78 -9.04 30.12
CA ALA A 268 -0.18 -9.89 31.15
C ALA A 268 0.93 -9.13 31.89
N ASP A 269 0.96 -9.19 33.23
CA ASP A 269 1.91 -8.44 34.06
C ASP A 269 3.37 -8.58 33.61
N ALA A 270 3.79 -9.79 33.21
CA ALA A 270 5.13 -10.06 32.72
C ALA A 270 5.47 -9.29 31.42
N VAL A 271 4.49 -9.08 30.53
CA VAL A 271 4.65 -8.30 29.30
C VAL A 271 4.65 -6.82 29.63
N VAL A 272 3.63 -6.33 30.34
CA VAL A 272 3.48 -4.92 30.72
C VAL A 272 4.72 -4.43 31.49
N ASN A 273 5.24 -5.21 32.44
CA ASN A 273 6.43 -4.83 33.21
C ASN A 273 7.68 -4.68 32.33
N LYS A 274 7.89 -5.55 31.35
CA LYS A 274 9.02 -5.44 30.41
C LYS A 274 8.89 -4.25 29.48
N MET A 275 7.67 -3.97 29.01
CA MET A 275 7.38 -2.81 28.16
C MET A 275 7.59 -1.50 28.94
N LYS A 276 7.17 -1.45 30.23
CA LYS A 276 7.46 -0.33 31.14
C LYS A 276 8.95 -0.14 31.38
N GLN A 277 9.70 -1.23 31.58
CA GLN A 277 11.15 -1.18 31.75
C GLN A 277 11.85 -0.63 30.49
N PHE A 278 11.47 -1.13 29.31
CA PHE A 278 11.93 -0.62 28.02
C PHE A 278 11.67 0.88 27.89
N TYR A 279 10.44 1.32 28.19
CA TYR A 279 10.08 2.73 28.15
C TYR A 279 10.93 3.58 29.10
N ALA A 280 11.04 3.16 30.36
CA ALA A 280 11.82 3.85 31.39
C ALA A 280 13.32 3.91 31.06
N ALA A 281 13.83 2.95 30.27
CA ALA A 281 15.21 2.94 29.76
C ALA A 281 15.43 3.87 28.55
N GLY A 282 14.39 4.58 28.09
CA GLY A 282 14.46 5.51 26.97
C GLY A 282 13.97 4.95 25.64
N GLY A 283 13.42 3.73 25.65
CA GLY A 283 12.72 3.17 24.51
C GLY A 283 11.43 3.93 24.19
N SER A 284 11.09 4.01 22.91
CA SER A 284 9.94 4.76 22.41
C SER A 284 8.86 3.84 21.82
N PHE A 285 7.61 4.30 21.78
CA PHE A 285 6.50 3.54 21.18
C PHE A 285 5.85 4.25 20.00
N LEU A 286 5.56 3.47 18.96
CA LEU A 286 4.53 3.80 17.98
C LEU A 286 3.33 2.89 18.27
N LEU A 287 2.19 3.48 18.61
CA LEU A 287 0.94 2.75 18.84
C LEU A 287 -0.07 3.20 17.79
N SER A 288 -0.70 2.25 17.08
CA SER A 288 -1.64 2.59 16.01
C SER A 288 -2.86 1.70 15.96
N SER A 289 -3.95 2.23 15.40
CA SER A 289 -5.30 1.64 15.47
C SER A 289 -5.68 1.42 16.95
N TRP A 290 -6.27 0.29 17.32
CA TRP A 290 -6.73 0.02 18.69
C TRP A 290 -5.61 0.02 19.74
N ALA A 291 -4.35 -0.20 19.33
CA ALA A 291 -3.19 -0.26 20.24
C ALA A 291 -2.90 1.05 20.97
N VAL A 292 -3.44 2.19 20.50
CA VAL A 292 -3.26 3.50 21.17
C VAL A 292 -3.72 3.52 22.62
N GLN A 293 -4.65 2.62 23.00
CA GLN A 293 -5.15 2.48 24.37
C GLN A 293 -4.07 2.00 25.35
N TYR A 294 -3.04 1.30 24.85
CA TYR A 294 -2.02 0.64 25.67
C TYR A 294 -1.17 1.60 26.49
N VAL A 295 -1.21 2.90 26.17
CA VAL A 295 -0.61 3.96 27.00
C VAL A 295 -1.09 3.96 28.45
N VAL A 296 -2.31 3.45 28.71
CA VAL A 296 -2.85 3.33 30.07
C VAL A 296 -2.17 2.20 30.83
N ASP A 297 -2.13 0.99 30.26
CA ASP A 297 -1.46 -0.17 30.87
C ASP A 297 0.02 0.12 31.15
N LEU A 298 0.67 0.87 30.27
CA LEU A 298 2.06 1.29 30.38
C LEU A 298 2.30 2.47 31.34
N GLY A 299 1.26 3.13 31.86
CA GLY A 299 1.38 4.31 32.72
C GLY A 299 1.96 5.54 32.01
N ILE A 300 1.79 5.60 30.69
CA ILE A 300 2.24 6.70 29.83
C ILE A 300 1.24 7.85 29.92
N ALA A 301 -0.06 7.55 29.85
CA ALA A 301 -1.12 8.51 30.14
C ALA A 301 -1.17 8.83 31.63
N LEU A 302 -0.91 10.10 32.00
CA LEU A 302 -0.78 10.52 33.40
C LEU A 302 -2.10 10.48 34.18
N ASP A 303 -3.21 10.68 33.47
CA ASP A 303 -4.56 10.61 34.03
C ASP A 303 -5.12 9.18 34.06
N GLY A 304 -4.41 8.21 33.47
CA GLY A 304 -4.82 6.81 33.41
C GLY A 304 -6.09 6.56 32.58
N LYS A 305 -6.44 7.46 31.66
CA LYS A 305 -7.68 7.35 30.87
C LYS A 305 -7.43 6.83 29.46
N VAL A 306 -8.35 5.99 29.00
CA VAL A 306 -8.41 5.53 27.60
C VAL A 306 -9.12 6.56 26.72
N VAL A 307 -8.80 6.54 25.43
CA VAL A 307 -9.49 7.33 24.40
C VAL A 307 -11.02 7.15 24.48
N ASN A 308 -11.78 8.22 24.23
CA ASN A 308 -13.24 8.25 24.42
C ASN A 308 -14.05 8.14 23.12
N ASN A 309 -13.39 7.94 21.98
CA ASN A 309 -14.04 7.75 20.69
C ASN A 309 -13.45 6.51 20.01
N MET A 310 -14.18 5.40 20.10
CA MET A 310 -13.73 4.07 19.71
C MET A 310 -14.79 3.39 18.84
N TRP A 311 -14.63 3.47 17.52
CA TRP A 311 -15.63 3.06 16.53
C TRP A 311 -15.07 2.12 15.46
N GLY A 312 -15.97 1.49 14.73
CA GLY A 312 -15.65 0.61 13.60
C GLY A 312 -15.47 -0.87 13.97
N GLU A 313 -15.48 -1.21 15.26
CA GLU A 313 -15.43 -2.62 15.68
C GLU A 313 -16.59 -3.42 15.08
N GLY A 314 -16.27 -4.53 14.41
CA GLY A 314 -17.26 -5.41 13.79
C GLY A 314 -17.82 -4.91 12.44
N ASN A 315 -17.30 -3.80 11.91
CA ASN A 315 -17.65 -3.36 10.56
C ASN A 315 -17.26 -4.42 9.52
N SER A 316 -18.19 -4.72 8.61
CA SER A 316 -17.84 -5.34 7.34
C SER A 316 -17.14 -4.30 6.45
N PRO A 317 -16.18 -4.72 5.61
CA PRO A 317 -15.54 -3.82 4.66
C PRO A 317 -16.53 -3.04 3.81
N PHE A 318 -16.34 -1.73 3.69
CA PHE A 318 -17.18 -0.86 2.86
C PHE A 318 -16.33 0.12 2.07
N ALA A 319 -16.81 0.49 0.88
CA ALA A 319 -16.12 1.47 0.04
C ALA A 319 -16.29 2.87 0.61
N ILE A 320 -15.19 3.57 0.86
CA ILE A 320 -15.22 4.92 1.42
C ILE A 320 -15.69 5.93 0.36
N GLY A 321 -16.60 6.83 0.75
CA GLY A 321 -17.23 7.78 -0.17
C GLY A 321 -16.35 8.96 -0.59
N ASP A 322 -15.40 9.34 0.26
CA ASP A 322 -14.51 10.48 0.10
C ASP A 322 -13.06 10.09 0.47
N ASP A 323 -12.10 10.92 0.08
CA ASP A 323 -10.70 10.76 0.51
C ASP A 323 -10.59 11.03 2.02
N TRP A 324 -10.01 10.10 2.78
CA TRP A 324 -9.79 10.25 4.21
C TRP A 324 -8.36 10.64 4.51
N GLY A 325 -8.16 11.36 5.61
CA GLY A 325 -6.85 11.89 5.97
C GLY A 325 -6.85 12.69 7.26
N ILE A 326 -5.75 13.42 7.45
CA ILE A 326 -5.44 14.18 8.65
C ILE A 326 -5.38 15.68 8.38
N CYS A 327 -5.76 16.47 9.38
CA CYS A 327 -5.47 17.90 9.48
C CYS A 327 -4.49 18.11 10.65
N TYR A 328 -3.34 18.73 10.42
CA TYR A 328 -2.31 18.99 11.42
C TYR A 328 -2.05 20.50 11.57
N LYS A 329 -3.12 21.29 11.51
CA LYS A 329 -3.09 22.75 11.62
C LYS A 329 -2.43 23.20 12.93
N GLY A 330 -1.46 24.10 12.81
CA GLY A 330 -0.62 24.55 13.92
C GLY A 330 0.53 23.62 14.30
N ASN A 331 0.66 22.45 13.65
CA ASN A 331 1.74 21.49 13.83
C ASN A 331 2.52 21.22 12.53
N GLU A 332 2.45 22.11 11.54
CA GLU A 332 2.99 21.91 10.18
C GLU A 332 4.51 21.71 10.15
N SER A 333 5.22 22.19 11.17
CA SER A 333 6.66 22.02 11.33
C SER A 333 7.06 20.74 12.09
N HIS A 334 6.09 20.00 12.63
CA HIS A 334 6.37 18.79 13.39
C HIS A 334 7.01 17.73 12.47
N PRO A 335 8.11 17.05 12.90
CA PRO A 335 8.84 16.09 12.06
C PRO A 335 7.96 15.01 11.45
N LEU A 336 6.90 14.61 12.15
CA LEU A 336 5.92 13.62 11.71
C LEU A 336 5.29 13.93 10.33
N PHE A 337 5.06 15.22 10.03
CA PHE A 337 4.34 15.64 8.81
C PHE A 337 5.27 16.10 7.68
N LYS A 338 6.58 15.95 7.86
CA LYS A 338 7.58 16.40 6.89
C LYS A 338 7.42 15.64 5.56
N GLY A 339 7.23 16.39 4.49
CA GLY A 339 7.23 15.87 3.12
C GLY A 339 5.96 15.15 2.67
N LEU A 340 4.92 15.09 3.51
CA LEU A 340 3.63 14.51 3.11
C LEU A 340 3.06 15.25 1.90
N ASN A 341 2.51 14.49 0.94
CA ASN A 341 1.75 15.03 -0.18
C ASN A 341 0.46 15.66 0.36
N LYS A 342 0.34 16.96 0.21
CA LYS A 342 -0.74 17.75 0.79
C LYS A 342 -1.93 17.85 -0.15
N LYS A 343 -3.12 18.02 0.42
CA LYS A 343 -4.31 18.41 -0.33
C LYS A 343 -4.06 19.77 -0.99
N THR A 344 -4.34 19.87 -2.29
CA THR A 344 -4.22 21.12 -3.05
C THR A 344 -4.91 22.28 -2.36
N GLY A 345 -4.21 23.41 -2.23
CA GLY A 345 -4.72 24.62 -1.59
C GLY A 345 -4.60 24.64 -0.07
N THR A 346 -3.97 23.64 0.55
CA THR A 346 -3.75 23.57 2.01
C THR A 346 -2.29 23.31 2.33
N ASN A 347 -1.84 23.71 3.53
CA ASN A 347 -0.49 23.44 4.02
C ASN A 347 -0.45 22.44 5.18
N ASP A 348 -1.63 22.01 5.63
CA ASP A 348 -1.90 21.34 6.89
C ASP A 348 -2.82 20.13 6.74
N VAL A 349 -3.20 19.75 5.52
CA VAL A 349 -4.04 18.57 5.25
C VAL A 349 -3.31 17.60 4.33
N ALA A 350 -3.28 16.32 4.72
CA ALA A 350 -2.77 15.22 3.89
C ALA A 350 -3.75 14.04 3.92
N PHE A 351 -4.08 13.52 2.74
CA PHE A 351 -4.90 12.32 2.61
C PHE A 351 -4.07 11.06 2.83
N LEU A 352 -4.71 10.03 3.38
CA LEU A 352 -4.13 8.73 3.71
C LEU A 352 -4.85 7.59 2.99
N LEU A 353 -6.16 7.68 2.78
CA LEU A 353 -6.95 6.73 1.99
C LEU A 353 -7.72 7.43 0.88
N SER A 354 -7.73 6.84 -0.31
CA SER A 354 -8.46 7.37 -1.47
C SER A 354 -9.88 6.82 -1.55
N ARG A 355 -10.83 7.67 -1.94
CA ARG A 355 -12.20 7.30 -2.31
C ARG A 355 -12.27 6.00 -3.10
N GLY A 356 -13.22 5.13 -2.73
CA GLY A 356 -13.48 3.85 -3.39
C GLY A 356 -12.63 2.68 -2.88
N VAL A 357 -11.57 2.94 -2.10
CA VAL A 357 -10.91 1.90 -1.30
C VAL A 357 -11.91 1.34 -0.28
N LYS A 358 -11.88 0.04 -0.05
CA LYS A 358 -12.65 -0.59 1.02
C LYS A 358 -11.80 -0.71 2.30
N ALA A 359 -12.39 -0.32 3.42
CA ALA A 359 -11.78 -0.35 4.75
C ALA A 359 -12.82 -0.78 5.80
N LYS A 360 -12.35 -1.17 6.99
CA LYS A 360 -13.21 -1.39 8.17
C LYS A 360 -13.42 -0.12 9.00
N ALA A 361 -12.57 0.89 8.80
CA ALA A 361 -12.66 2.20 9.43
C ALA A 361 -12.58 2.15 10.97
N HIS A 362 -11.62 1.40 11.50
CA HIS A 362 -11.35 1.37 12.93
C HIS A 362 -10.80 2.72 13.41
N ASN A 363 -11.34 3.21 14.51
CA ASN A 363 -10.93 4.47 15.08
C ASN A 363 -10.81 4.37 16.59
N ALA A 364 -9.72 4.88 17.15
CA ALA A 364 -9.48 4.99 18.59
C ALA A 364 -8.80 6.34 18.90
N LEU A 365 -9.57 7.37 19.24
CA LEU A 365 -9.04 8.73 19.42
C LEU A 365 -9.74 9.54 20.50
N TRP A 366 -9.18 10.71 20.83
CA TRP A 366 -9.84 11.66 21.73
C TRP A 366 -10.79 12.59 20.98
N ASN A 367 -12.03 12.63 21.44
CA ASN A 367 -13.05 13.53 20.99
C ASN A 367 -13.35 14.56 22.08
N PHE A 368 -13.26 15.84 21.74
CA PHE A 368 -13.46 16.94 22.68
C PHE A 368 -14.81 17.61 22.54
N GLU A 369 -15.79 17.00 21.88
CA GLU A 369 -17.19 17.46 21.94
C GLU A 369 -17.98 16.80 23.07
N TRP A 370 -17.46 15.70 23.64
CA TRP A 370 -18.09 14.98 24.75
C TRP A 370 -17.06 14.34 25.69
N GLY A 371 -17.56 13.75 26.78
CA GLY A 371 -16.75 13.08 27.80
C GLY A 371 -16.01 14.07 28.71
N ASP A 372 -15.04 13.54 29.44
CA ASP A 372 -14.35 14.23 30.55
C ASP A 372 -13.66 15.54 30.15
N TYR A 373 -13.32 15.70 28.87
CA TYR A 373 -12.58 16.84 28.34
C TYR A 373 -13.38 17.63 27.28
N ALA A 374 -14.71 17.55 27.34
CA ALA A 374 -15.58 18.31 26.44
C ALA A 374 -15.20 19.80 26.42
N ASN A 375 -14.96 20.32 25.21
CA ASN A 375 -14.51 21.67 24.89
C ASN A 375 -13.23 22.12 25.61
N ASN A 376 -12.40 21.19 26.09
CA ASN A 376 -11.24 21.50 26.91
C ASN A 376 -9.98 20.71 26.52
N VAL A 377 -9.49 20.93 25.29
CA VAL A 377 -8.25 20.33 24.78
C VAL A 377 -7.05 20.65 25.69
N ALA A 378 -6.95 21.89 26.20
CA ALA A 378 -5.86 22.31 27.08
C ALA A 378 -5.85 21.55 28.42
N GLY A 379 -7.04 21.33 29.00
CA GLY A 379 -7.22 20.50 30.20
C GLY A 379 -6.82 19.05 29.95
N TRP A 380 -7.21 18.47 28.81
CA TRP A 380 -6.78 17.13 28.43
C TRP A 380 -5.25 17.02 28.29
N GLN A 381 -4.60 17.95 27.58
CA GLN A 381 -3.13 17.92 27.43
C GLN A 381 -2.42 18.03 28.77
N THR A 382 -2.95 18.85 29.69
CA THR A 382 -2.40 19.01 31.05
C THR A 382 -2.58 17.74 31.89
N ALA A 383 -3.78 17.14 31.87
CA ALA A 383 -4.12 15.99 32.70
C ALA A 383 -3.46 14.70 32.21
N SER A 384 -3.51 14.43 30.90
CA SER A 384 -2.93 13.23 30.29
C SER A 384 -1.42 13.33 30.11
N GLY A 385 -0.88 14.54 29.96
CA GLY A 385 0.49 14.79 29.52
C GLY A 385 0.73 14.58 28.02
N ALA A 386 -0.33 14.41 27.23
CA ALA A 386 -0.27 14.28 25.78
C ALA A 386 -0.29 15.65 25.07
N LYS A 387 0.10 15.66 23.79
CA LYS A 387 -0.04 16.77 22.86
C LYS A 387 -0.87 16.36 21.65
N LEU A 388 -1.79 17.23 21.23
CA LEU A 388 -2.57 17.04 20.00
C LEU A 388 -1.69 17.40 18.80
N LEU A 389 -1.46 16.43 17.90
CA LEU A 389 -0.67 16.65 16.68
C LEU A 389 -1.55 16.78 15.43
N ALA A 390 -2.57 15.94 15.30
CA ALA A 390 -3.48 15.99 14.16
C ALA A 390 -4.92 15.59 14.54
N SER A 391 -5.85 16.10 13.75
CA SER A 391 -7.27 15.79 13.72
C SER A 391 -7.66 15.16 12.37
N PHE A 392 -8.95 14.98 12.15
CA PHE A 392 -9.46 14.60 10.82
C PHE A 392 -9.19 15.69 9.79
N HIS A 393 -9.00 15.31 8.53
CA HIS A 393 -8.77 16.24 7.41
C HIS A 393 -9.82 17.37 7.27
N TRP A 394 -11.05 17.16 7.72
CA TRP A 394 -12.13 18.16 7.73
C TRP A 394 -12.22 18.98 9.02
N ASN A 395 -11.41 18.66 10.04
CA ASN A 395 -11.48 19.24 11.38
C ASN A 395 -10.33 20.22 11.63
N ASP A 396 -10.42 21.42 11.05
CA ASP A 396 -9.42 22.47 11.27
C ASP A 396 -9.58 23.20 12.62
N ALA A 397 -10.67 22.93 13.33
CA ALA A 397 -10.88 23.35 14.72
C ALA A 397 -9.99 22.58 15.71
N MET A 398 -9.35 21.49 15.27
CA MET A 398 -8.47 20.65 16.09
C MET A 398 -9.14 20.18 17.40
N ASN A 399 -10.43 19.83 17.31
CA ASN A 399 -11.22 19.34 18.45
C ASN A 399 -11.38 17.80 18.45
N ARG A 400 -10.49 17.10 17.73
CA ARG A 400 -10.20 15.66 17.86
C ARG A 400 -8.70 15.44 17.87
N ALA A 401 -8.18 14.60 18.77
CA ALA A 401 -6.80 14.16 18.72
C ALA A 401 -6.70 12.78 18.05
N ALA A 402 -6.70 12.79 16.72
CA ALA A 402 -6.58 11.60 15.87
C ALA A 402 -5.13 11.09 15.81
N ILE A 403 -4.18 12.02 15.92
CA ILE A 403 -2.77 11.73 16.23
C ILE A 403 -2.37 12.55 17.44
N PHE A 404 -1.73 11.91 18.41
CA PHE A 404 -1.26 12.56 19.63
C PHE A 404 0.07 11.97 20.11
N GLU A 405 0.82 12.78 20.85
CA GLU A 405 2.15 12.44 21.34
C GLU A 405 2.23 12.52 22.87
N TYR A 406 2.88 11.57 23.51
CA TYR A 406 3.47 11.75 24.82
C TYR A 406 4.96 12.04 24.66
N THR A 407 5.35 13.26 24.96
CA THR A 407 6.75 13.70 24.82
C THR A 407 7.65 13.02 25.86
N LYS A 408 8.95 13.01 25.60
CA LYS A 408 9.98 12.47 26.52
C LYS A 408 9.79 12.98 27.96
N ARG A 409 9.84 12.08 28.96
CA ARG A 409 9.75 12.42 30.39
C ARG A 409 10.90 11.78 31.18
N GLY A 410 11.80 12.60 31.71
CA GLY A 410 13.00 12.11 32.37
C GLY A 410 13.82 11.22 31.43
N ASN A 411 14.12 9.99 31.85
CA ASN A 411 14.78 9.01 30.99
C ASN A 411 13.82 8.30 30.02
N ALA A 412 12.51 8.36 30.25
CA ALA A 412 11.55 7.62 29.43
C ALA A 412 11.44 8.22 28.02
N GLY A 413 11.25 7.35 27.02
CA GLY A 413 11.19 7.73 25.60
C GLY A 413 9.93 8.52 25.21
N ARG A 414 9.68 8.62 23.90
CA ARG A 414 8.48 9.25 23.35
C ARG A 414 7.43 8.20 23.00
N THR A 415 6.16 8.60 22.91
CA THR A 415 5.11 7.75 22.34
C THR A 415 4.28 8.53 21.35
N ILE A 416 4.12 8.00 20.13
CA ILE A 416 3.19 8.52 19.12
C ILE A 416 2.02 7.55 19.03
N CYS A 417 0.81 8.09 19.09
CA CYS A 417 -0.44 7.38 18.90
C CYS A 417 -1.11 7.83 17.60
N ILE A 418 -1.39 6.91 16.69
CA ILE A 418 -2.10 7.14 15.42
C ILE A 418 -3.38 6.30 15.43
N GLY A 419 -4.50 6.91 15.82
CA GLY A 419 -5.76 6.20 16.04
C GLY A 419 -6.81 6.42 14.95
N ILE A 420 -6.48 7.18 13.90
CA ILE A 420 -7.43 7.59 12.87
C ILE A 420 -7.78 6.46 11.90
N GLU A 421 -9.06 6.38 11.49
CA GLU A 421 -9.54 5.40 10.50
C GLU A 421 -8.89 5.51 9.11
N GLY A 422 -8.19 6.60 8.83
CA GLY A 422 -7.42 6.77 7.59
C GLY A 422 -6.06 6.08 7.60
N TYR A 423 -5.56 5.62 8.75
CA TYR A 423 -4.27 4.93 8.85
C TYR A 423 -4.47 3.42 8.69
N ASP A 424 -4.82 3.02 7.48
CA ASP A 424 -5.19 1.65 7.09
C ASP A 424 -4.22 1.14 6.02
N TRP A 425 -3.54 0.05 6.30
CA TRP A 425 -2.49 -0.54 5.47
C TRP A 425 -3.00 -1.48 4.38
N TYR A 426 -4.20 -2.02 4.50
CA TYR A 426 -4.75 -3.08 3.66
C TYR A 426 -6.08 -2.68 3.01
N ASN A 427 -6.11 -2.75 1.68
CA ASN A 427 -7.35 -2.48 0.94
C ASN A 427 -8.20 -3.75 0.93
N GLU A 428 -9.31 -3.74 1.67
CA GLU A 428 -10.19 -4.89 1.84
C GLU A 428 -10.82 -5.36 0.51
N ASP A 429 -11.20 -6.65 0.46
CA ASP A 429 -11.85 -7.31 -0.68
C ASP A 429 -11.13 -7.13 -2.04
N ASN A 430 -9.81 -6.93 -2.05
CA ASN A 430 -9.05 -6.56 -3.25
C ASN A 430 -9.65 -5.34 -3.98
N SER A 431 -10.13 -4.36 -3.21
CA SER A 431 -10.66 -3.11 -3.73
C SER A 431 -9.58 -2.28 -4.45
N LEU A 432 -9.98 -1.10 -4.95
CA LEU A 432 -9.08 -0.21 -5.68
C LEU A 432 -7.81 0.08 -4.88
N ALA A 433 -6.69 0.24 -5.59
CA ALA A 433 -5.44 0.63 -4.95
C ALA A 433 -5.55 2.02 -4.32
N ASN A 434 -5.13 2.15 -3.06
CA ASN A 434 -5.04 3.41 -2.37
C ASN A 434 -3.99 4.34 -3.02
N THR A 435 -4.44 5.44 -3.65
CA THR A 435 -3.53 6.40 -4.31
C THR A 435 -2.71 7.24 -3.33
N TYR A 436 -3.07 7.25 -2.05
CA TYR A 436 -2.35 7.99 -0.99
C TYR A 436 -1.52 7.07 -0.09
N LYS A 437 -1.30 5.80 -0.47
CA LYS A 437 -0.49 4.85 0.31
C LYS A 437 0.90 5.42 0.68
N SER A 438 1.52 6.17 -0.23
CA SER A 438 2.83 6.82 0.01
C SER A 438 2.82 7.79 1.19
N ASN A 439 1.69 8.44 1.49
CA ASN A 439 1.57 9.28 2.68
C ASN A 439 1.50 8.46 3.97
N ILE A 440 0.84 7.30 3.97
CA ILE A 440 0.86 6.38 5.11
C ILE A 440 2.30 5.95 5.38
N GLU A 441 2.99 5.45 4.36
CA GLU A 441 4.38 4.99 4.46
C GLU A 441 5.33 6.08 4.95
N LEU A 442 5.19 7.31 4.44
CA LEU A 442 6.01 8.43 4.85
C LEU A 442 5.68 8.91 6.26
N LEU A 443 4.41 8.97 6.64
CA LEU A 443 3.97 9.30 8.00
C LEU A 443 4.58 8.32 9.02
N THR A 444 4.52 7.02 8.72
CA THR A 444 5.09 5.96 9.55
C THR A 444 6.61 6.05 9.62
N ALA A 445 7.27 6.29 8.48
CA ALA A 445 8.72 6.46 8.46
C ALA A 445 9.15 7.67 9.31
N ASN A 446 8.46 8.80 9.17
CA ASN A 446 8.72 9.98 10.00
C ASN A 446 8.48 9.71 11.49
N ALA A 447 7.44 8.93 11.84
CA ALA A 447 7.17 8.54 13.22
C ALA A 447 8.32 7.68 13.78
N LEU A 448 8.72 6.63 13.07
CA LEU A 448 9.80 5.72 13.49
C LEU A 448 11.12 6.48 13.67
N GLU A 449 11.47 7.36 12.74
CA GLU A 449 12.67 8.18 12.85
C GLU A 449 12.59 9.19 13.99
N TYR A 450 11.46 9.86 14.17
CA TYR A 450 11.25 10.79 15.28
C TYR A 450 11.35 10.09 16.65
N LEU A 451 10.82 8.88 16.76
CA LEU A 451 10.84 8.07 17.98
C LEU A 451 12.23 7.48 18.28
N ALA A 452 13.03 7.24 17.25
CA ALA A 452 14.38 6.68 17.37
C ALA A 452 15.46 7.70 17.80
N ASN A 453 15.16 9.01 17.78
CA ASN A 453 16.10 10.10 18.05
C ASN A 453 16.13 10.58 19.51
#